data_AF-A0A402AIH1-F1
#
_entry.id   AF-A0A402AIH1-F1
#
_cell.length_a   1.000
_cell.length_b   1.000
_cell.length_c   1.000
_cell.angle_alpha   90.00
_cell.angle_beta   90.00
_cell.angle_gamma   90.00
#
_symmetry.space_group_name_H-M   'P 1'
#
loop_
_entity.id
_entity.type
_entity.pdbx_description
1 polymer ?
#
loop_
_entity_poly.entity_id
_entity_poly.type
_entity_poly.pdbx_seq_one_letter_code
_entity_poly.pdbx_strand_id
1 'polypeptide(L)'
;MIELGVAALAGIIFAGVCVAVLVVVGIMNIRSGRKALARVRGTGQSAAWHRQVLILFGLNNIAFAALLALVVLLAVVLDRGIKITIIVLLALLFVISIVLVVRCVMSVMQTSRDLTRLE
;
A
#
# COMPACT_ATOMS: atom_id res chain seq x y z
N MET A 1 -8.99 26.18 20.12
CA MET A 1 -8.55 24.87 20.66
C MET A 1 -9.39 23.80 19.99
N ILE A 2 -8.79 22.74 19.47
CA ILE A 2 -9.55 21.58 18.99
C ILE A 2 -9.91 20.77 20.23
N GLU A 3 -11.16 20.81 20.68
CA GLU A 3 -11.67 19.86 21.67
C GLU A 3 -11.87 18.51 20.99
N LEU A 4 -10.78 17.73 20.88
CA LEU A 4 -10.86 16.35 20.43
C LEU A 4 -11.53 15.54 21.54
N GLY A 5 -12.74 15.06 21.29
CA GLY A 5 -13.37 14.07 22.15
C GLY A 5 -12.46 12.84 22.32
N VAL A 6 -12.54 12.18 23.47
CA VAL A 6 -11.70 11.00 23.81
C VAL A 6 -11.73 9.94 22.70
N ALA A 7 -12.89 9.74 22.05
CA ALA A 7 -13.05 8.83 20.92
C ALA A 7 -12.22 9.24 19.69
N ALA A 8 -12.13 10.53 19.38
CA ALA A 8 -11.34 11.03 18.26
C ALA A 8 -9.84 10.84 18.52
N LEU A 9 -9.39 11.10 19.76
CA LEU A 9 -8.00 10.87 20.14
C LEU A 9 -7.63 9.38 20.06
N ALA A 10 -8.49 8.49 20.56
CA ALA A 10 -8.29 7.04 20.46
C ALA A 10 -8.21 6.58 18.99
N GLY A 11 -9.07 7.13 18.12
CA GLY A 11 -9.05 6.87 16.68
C GLY A 11 -7.74 7.30 16.02
N ILE A 12 -7.20 8.47 16.36
CA ILE A 12 -5.91 8.97 15.83
C ILE A 12 -4.76 8.06 16.26
N ILE A 13 -4.71 7.65 17.53
CA ILE A 13 -3.67 6.75 18.04
C ILE A 13 -3.75 5.40 17.33
N PHE A 14 -4.95 4.82 17.23
CA PHE A 14 -5.17 3.55 16.53
C PHE A 14 -4.75 3.65 15.06
N ALA A 15 -5.14 4.71 14.36
CA ALA A 15 -4.73 4.94 12.98
C ALA A 15 -3.21 5.05 12.86
N GLY A 16 -2.53 5.72 13.79
CA GLY A 16 -1.07 5.79 13.85
C GLY A 16 -0.40 4.41 13.96
N VAL A 17 -0.94 3.53 14.81
CA VAL A 17 -0.46 2.15 14.93
C VAL A 17 -0.69 1.37 13.62
N CYS A 18 -1.88 1.49 13.01
CA CYS A 18 -2.16 0.87 11.72
C CYS A 18 -1.22 1.34 10.61
N VAL A 19 -0.94 2.64 10.53
CA VAL A 19 0.04 3.20 9.59
C VAL A 19 1.41 2.56 9.79
N ALA A 20 1.89 2.49 11.04
CA ALA A 20 3.19 1.89 11.34
C ALA A 20 3.24 0.41 10.92
N VAL A 21 2.21 -0.37 11.26
CA VAL A 21 2.11 -1.79 10.88
C VAL A 21 2.10 -1.95 9.36
N LEU A 22 1.28 -1.18 8.65
CA LEU A 22 1.19 -1.24 7.18
C LEU A 22 2.53 -0.91 6.50
N VAL A 23 3.25 0.10 7.00
CA VAL A 23 4.57 0.46 6.48
C VAL A 23 5.57 -0.66 6.73
N VAL A 24 5.62 -1.22 7.95
CA VAL A 24 6.54 -2.32 8.28
C VAL A 24 6.26 -3.54 7.41
N VAL A 25 5.00 -3.98 7.32
CA VAL A 25 4.58 -5.11 6.49
C VAL A 25 4.87 -4.82 5.01
N GLY A 26 4.61 -3.59 4.55
CA GLY A 26 4.93 -3.16 3.19
C GLY A 26 6.41 -3.31 2.85
N ILE A 27 7.29 -2.82 3.73
CA ILE A 27 8.74 -2.92 3.60
C ILE A 27 9.19 -4.39 3.61
N MET A 28 8.65 -5.20 4.54
CA MET A 28 8.95 -6.64 4.62
C MET A 28 8.60 -7.36 3.32
N ASN A 29 7.41 -7.08 2.77
CA ASN A 29 6.95 -7.69 1.51
C ASN A 29 7.82 -7.27 0.31
N ILE A 30 8.21 -6.00 0.22
CA ILE A 30 9.14 -5.53 -0.82
C ILE A 30 10.51 -6.19 -0.68
N ARG A 31 11.04 -6.33 0.55
CA ARG A 31 12.32 -7.01 0.79
C ARG A 31 12.26 -8.49 0.39
N SER A 32 11.20 -9.19 0.76
CA SER A 32 10.99 -10.59 0.38
C SER A 32 10.83 -10.75 -1.14
N GLY A 33 10.04 -9.88 -1.77
CA GLY A 33 9.86 -9.87 -3.23
C GLY A 33 11.16 -9.57 -3.99
N ARG A 34 12.01 -8.67 -3.48
CA ARG A 34 13.35 -8.43 -4.04
C ARG A 34 14.25 -9.67 -3.96
N LYS A 35 14.22 -10.39 -2.84
CA LYS A 35 14.98 -11.65 -2.69
C LYS A 35 14.49 -12.70 -3.70
N ALA A 36 13.18 -12.84 -3.88
CA ALA A 36 12.60 -13.73 -4.88
C ALA A 36 13.00 -13.33 -6.31
N LEU A 37 12.94 -12.03 -6.62
CA LEU A 37 13.36 -11.49 -7.92
C LEU A 37 14.83 -11.78 -8.23
N ALA A 38 15.71 -11.63 -7.23
CA ALA A 38 17.14 -11.94 -7.40
C ALA A 38 17.38 -13.42 -7.71
N ARG A 39 16.62 -14.34 -7.11
CA ARG A 39 16.69 -15.78 -7.43
C ARG A 39 16.27 -16.07 -8.86
N VAL A 40 15.18 -15.45 -9.33
CA VAL A 40 14.67 -15.61 -10.72
C VAL A 40 15.62 -15.01 -11.76
N ARG A 41 16.32 -13.92 -11.43
CA ARG A 41 17.39 -13.40 -12.31
C ARG A 41 18.57 -14.36 -12.41
N GLY A 42 18.90 -15.03 -11.31
CA GLY A 42 19.97 -16.04 -11.27
C GLY A 42 19.68 -17.26 -12.15
N THR A 43 18.41 -17.54 -12.47
CA THR A 43 18.01 -18.63 -13.37
C THR A 43 17.90 -18.20 -14.84
N GLY A 44 18.33 -16.98 -15.18
CA GLY A 44 18.35 -16.48 -16.56
C GLY A 44 16.99 -16.00 -17.11
N GLN A 45 15.94 -15.96 -16.27
CA GLN A 45 14.63 -15.46 -16.68
C GLN A 45 14.54 -13.93 -16.53
N SER A 46 13.80 -13.29 -17.45
CA SER A 46 13.49 -11.86 -17.39
C SER A 46 12.63 -11.54 -16.17
N ALA A 47 13.27 -11.13 -15.07
CA ALA A 47 12.60 -10.83 -13.83
C ALA A 47 12.21 -9.34 -13.75
N ALA A 48 10.96 -9.06 -14.10
CA ALA A 48 10.32 -7.76 -13.92
C ALA A 48 9.80 -7.58 -12.49
N TRP A 49 10.24 -6.52 -11.80
CA TRP A 49 9.82 -6.23 -10.42
C TRP A 49 8.31 -6.00 -10.30
N HIS A 50 7.69 -5.41 -11.33
CA HIS A 50 6.26 -5.10 -11.38
C HIS A 50 5.37 -6.33 -11.61
N ARG A 51 5.96 -7.52 -11.81
CA ARG A 51 5.25 -8.81 -11.86
C ARG A 51 5.44 -9.62 -10.58
N GLN A 52 6.19 -9.11 -9.60
CA GLN A 52 6.36 -9.80 -8.32
C GLN A 52 5.24 -9.38 -7.37
N VAL A 53 4.34 -10.32 -7.09
CA VAL A 53 3.17 -10.14 -6.20
C VAL A 53 3.56 -9.51 -4.87
N LEU A 54 4.64 -9.99 -4.23
CA LEU A 54 5.10 -9.46 -2.94
C LEU A 54 5.52 -7.98 -3.02
N ILE A 55 6.12 -7.55 -4.13
CA ILE A 55 6.49 -6.14 -4.31
C ILE A 55 5.24 -5.28 -4.52
N LEU A 56 4.30 -5.73 -5.37
CA LEU A 56 3.04 -5.02 -5.61
C LEU A 56 2.20 -4.90 -4.35
N PHE A 57 2.08 -5.98 -3.58
CA PHE A 57 1.35 -5.99 -2.31
C PHE A 57 2.02 -5.08 -1.27
N GLY A 58 3.36 -5.09 -1.22
CA GLY A 58 4.10 -4.20 -0.31
C GLY A 58 3.95 -2.72 -0.67
N LEU A 59 4.00 -2.36 -1.96
CA LEU A 59 3.73 -1.01 -2.43
C LEU A 59 2.29 -0.57 -2.12
N ASN A 60 1.32 -1.48 -2.27
CA ASN A 60 -0.07 -1.20 -1.94
C ASN A 60 -0.26 -0.92 -0.44
N ASN A 61 0.39 -1.68 0.44
CA ASN A 61 0.32 -1.43 1.89
C ASN A 61 0.89 -0.04 2.26
N ILE A 62 1.96 0.40 1.60
CA ILE A 62 2.50 1.76 1.78
C ILE A 62 1.51 2.82 1.27
N ALA A 63 0.86 2.58 0.13
CA ALA A 63 -0.17 3.48 -0.39
C ALA A 63 -1.38 3.56 0.57
N PHE A 64 -1.83 2.44 1.13
CA PHE A 64 -2.88 2.41 2.15
C PHE A 64 -2.48 3.13 3.43
N ALA A 65 -1.23 2.99 3.87
CA ALA A 65 -0.71 3.74 5.01
C ALA A 65 -0.76 5.26 4.76
N ALA A 66 -0.36 5.70 3.56
CA ALA A 66 -0.44 7.11 3.16
C ALA A 66 -1.89 7.61 3.08
N LEU A 67 -2.81 6.82 2.53
CA LEU A 67 -4.25 7.13 2.52
C LEU A 67 -4.80 7.31 3.93
N LEU A 68 -4.51 6.37 4.83
CA LEU A 68 -4.96 6.45 6.22
C LEU A 68 -4.40 7.69 6.94
N ALA A 69 -3.12 7.99 6.75
CA ALA A 69 -2.49 9.18 7.30
C ALA A 69 -3.13 10.47 6.77
N LEU A 70 -3.43 10.54 5.47
CA LEU A 70 -4.12 11.69 4.87
C LEU A 70 -5.55 11.85 5.37
N VAL A 71 -6.28 10.76 5.59
CA VAL A 71 -7.63 10.79 6.20
C VAL A 71 -7.57 11.38 7.61
N VAL A 72 -6.60 10.94 8.43
CA VAL A 72 -6.36 11.51 9.76
C VAL A 72 -6.00 13.00 9.66
N LEU A 73 -5.12 13.37 8.73
CA LEU A 73 -4.72 14.75 8.52
C LEU A 73 -5.92 15.63 8.12
N LEU A 74 -6.80 15.12 7.25
CA LEU A 74 -8.02 15.82 6.83
C LEU A 74 -8.97 16.13 8.00
N ALA A 75 -9.04 15.22 8.97
CA ALA A 75 -9.86 15.38 10.17
C ALA A 75 -9.31 16.45 11.14
N VAL A 76 -7.98 16.63 11.18
CA VAL A 76 -7.31 17.52 12.15
C VAL A 76 -7.01 18.90 11.59
N VAL A 77 -6.72 19.01 10.29
CA VAL A 77 -6.42 20.31 9.64
C VAL A 77 -7.67 21.18 9.61
N LEU A 78 -7.52 22.47 9.93
CA LEU A 78 -8.61 23.46 9.89
C LEU A 78 -8.58 24.34 8.63
N ASP A 79 -7.41 24.49 8.02
CA ASP A 79 -7.21 25.31 6.83
C ASP A 79 -7.91 24.71 5.60
N ARG A 80 -8.79 25.49 4.96
CA ARG A 80 -9.58 25.05 3.81
C ARG A 80 -8.72 24.77 2.57
N GLY A 81 -7.67 25.56 2.35
CA GLY A 81 -6.76 25.37 1.21
C GLY A 81 -6.03 24.03 1.32
N ILE A 82 -5.47 23.75 2.50
CA ILE A 82 -4.79 22.48 2.78
C ILE A 82 -5.76 21.30 2.68
N LYS A 83 -7.01 21.43 3.16
CA LYS A 83 -8.02 20.36 3.01
C LYS A 83 -8.28 19.98 1.55
N ILE A 84 -8.41 20.95 0.66
CA ILE A 84 -8.62 20.68 -0.76
C ILE A 84 -7.42 19.93 -1.34
N THR A 85 -6.20 20.34 -1.01
CA THR A 85 -4.99 19.63 -1.43
C THR A 85 -4.97 18.18 -0.92
N ILE A 86 -5.33 17.96 0.35
CA ILE A 86 -5.41 16.61 0.93
C ILE A 86 -6.46 15.75 0.20
N ILE A 87 -7.64 16.31 -0.12
CA ILE A 87 -8.69 15.59 -0.86
C ILE A 87 -8.20 15.17 -2.25
N VAL A 88 -7.50 16.05 -2.96
CA VAL A 88 -6.92 15.71 -4.28
C VAL A 88 -5.87 14.61 -4.14
N LEU A 89 -4.98 14.70 -3.15
CA LEU A 89 -3.98 13.65 -2.87
C LEU A 89 -4.62 12.32 -2.51
N LEU A 90 -5.70 12.33 -1.71
CA LEU A 90 -6.48 11.13 -1.38
C LEU A 90 -7.05 10.48 -2.64
N ALA A 91 -7.69 11.25 -3.52
CA ALA A 91 -8.24 10.73 -4.77
C ALA A 91 -7.16 10.10 -5.66
N LEU A 92 -6.02 10.78 -5.82
CA LEU A 92 -4.90 10.27 -6.62
C LEU A 92 -4.32 8.97 -6.04
N LEU A 93 -4.05 8.93 -4.73
CA LEU A 93 -3.51 7.73 -4.07
C LEU A 93 -4.51 6.57 -4.07
N PHE A 94 -5.81 6.86 -4.00
CA PHE A 94 -6.85 5.85 -4.08
C PHE A 94 -6.86 5.20 -5.46
N VAL A 95 -6.79 5.99 -6.53
CA VAL A 95 -6.64 5.47 -7.91
C VAL A 95 -5.37 4.64 -8.04
N ILE A 96 -4.24 5.10 -7.52
CA ILE A 96 -2.97 4.34 -7.55
C ILE A 96 -3.12 3.00 -6.82
N SER A 97 -3.74 3.00 -5.64
CA SER A 97 -3.99 1.79 -4.86
C SER A 97 -4.87 0.80 -5.64
N ILE A 98 -5.95 1.25 -6.28
CA ILE A 98 -6.78 0.40 -7.14
C ILE A 98 -5.95 -0.22 -8.26
N VAL A 99 -5.13 0.57 -8.97
CA VAL A 99 -4.29 0.06 -10.06
C VAL A 99 -3.29 -0.98 -9.55
N LEU A 100 -2.69 -0.76 -8.37
CA LEU A 100 -1.78 -1.72 -7.74
C LEU A 100 -2.50 -3.01 -7.36
N VAL A 101 -3.71 -2.93 -6.81
CA VAL A 101 -4.54 -4.10 -6.47
C VAL A 101 -4.89 -4.89 -7.71
N VAL A 102 -5.36 -4.24 -8.78
CA VAL A 102 -5.69 -4.91 -10.05
C VAL A 102 -4.47 -5.61 -10.62
N ARG A 103 -3.31 -4.94 -10.67
CA ARG A 103 -2.05 -5.55 -11.11
C ARG A 103 -1.63 -6.72 -10.24
N CYS A 104 -1.83 -6.62 -8.92
CA CYS A 104 -1.53 -7.68 -7.97
C CYS A 104 -2.42 -8.91 -8.25
N VAL A 105 -3.73 -8.73 -8.38
CA VAL A 105 -4.69 -9.80 -8.67
C VAL A 105 -4.37 -10.48 -10.00
N MET A 106 -4.12 -9.69 -11.06
CA MET A 106 -3.74 -10.24 -12.37
C MET A 106 -2.45 -11.07 -12.28
N SER A 107 -1.45 -10.58 -11.55
CA SER A 107 -0.19 -11.31 -11.35
C SER A 107 -0.39 -12.60 -10.58
N VAL A 108 -1.21 -12.60 -9.52
CA VAL A 108 -1.55 -13.81 -8.76
C VAL A 108 -2.27 -14.83 -9.66
N MET A 109 -3.26 -14.40 -10.42
CA MET A 109 -4.01 -15.29 -11.33
C MET A 109 -3.12 -15.91 -12.41
N GLN A 110 -2.15 -15.15 -12.94
CA GLN A 110 -1.16 -15.68 -13.88
C GLN A 110 -0.30 -16.75 -13.21
N THR A 111 0.26 -16.46 -12.04
CA THR A 111 1.07 -17.43 -11.29
C THR A 111 0.29 -18.70 -10.95
N SER A 112 -0.98 -18.58 -10.52
CA SER A 112 -1.83 -19.75 -10.25
C SER A 112 -2.09 -20.59 -11.50
N ARG A 113 -2.35 -19.96 -12.66
CA ARG A 113 -2.57 -20.69 -13.92
C ARG A 113 -1.33 -21.44 -14.39
N ASP A 114 -0.15 -20.86 -14.20
CA ASP A 114 1.11 -21.52 -14.57
C ASP A 114 1.37 -22.76 -13.70
N LEU A 115 1.02 -22.71 -12.40
CA LEU A 115 1.10 -23.85 -11.49
C LEU A 115 0.15 -24.98 -11.89
N THR A 116 -1.12 -24.68 -12.22
CA THR A 116 -2.11 -25.71 -12.63
C THR A 116 -1.82 -26.35 -13.98
N ARG A 117 -0.95 -25.75 -14.81
CA ARG A 117 -0.54 -26.33 -16.11
C ARG A 117 0.69 -27.24 -16.01
N LEU A 118 1.37 -27.25 -14.87
CA LEU A 118 2.54 -28.08 -14.59
C LEU A 118 2.16 -29.38 -13.85
N GLU A 119 0.91 -29.50 -13.40
CA GLU A 119 0.26 -30.73 -12.92
C GLU A 119 -0.43 -31.45 -14.08
#